data_AF-A0A836C931-F1
#
_entry.id   AF-A0A836C931-F1
#
_cell.length_a   1.000
_cell.length_b   1.000
_cell.length_c   1.000
_cell.angle_alpha   90.00
_cell.angle_beta   90.00
_cell.angle_gamma   90.00
#
_symmetry.space_group_name_H-M   'P 1'
#
loop_
_entity.id
_entity.type
_entity.pdbx_description
1 polymer ?
#
loop_
_entity_poly.entity_id
_entity_poly.type
_entity_poly.pdbx_seq_one_letter_code
_entity_poly.pdbx_strand_id
1 'polypeptide(L)'
;MPKGLKRALAAAKRQDSDVEGDEDAMMELEAAKRMMEEQSAEREQAQHEVAQAKAHAYNKAGLLQMLKQVSRELPWPETLTITGIPLELEDVHDDLQREVAFYNNALEAVNQAKDKLKAEGLPYKRPADFFCEMVKSDAHMAKIKDKLIFEQAKMDAFQQRKARSEQRKYAKEVSAEKQKEKSVKKKEALDAVAQWRKDAKAKGGAGGPLPDNDGLDDYLSGKKRARDSTGGPPNKRAAKDKKFGFGGVPGRIKKANDKKSVNDFSTFNPKKGTMVMKKGKGKGKGAPNKGGSRPGKSTRQKARGKK
;
A
#
# COMPACT_ATOMS: atom_id res chain seq x y z
N MET A 1 -33.14 -0.98 69.33
CA MET A 1 -32.88 -0.04 70.45
C MET A 1 -31.38 -0.06 70.79
N PRO A 2 -30.62 1.00 70.50
CA PRO A 2 -29.19 1.05 70.82
C PRO A 2 -28.96 1.09 72.34
N LYS A 3 -27.95 0.36 72.82
CA LYS A 3 -27.66 0.09 74.25
C LYS A 3 -27.42 1.34 75.11
N GLY A 4 -27.14 2.49 74.50
CA GLY A 4 -26.91 3.76 75.21
C GLY A 4 -28.16 4.35 75.87
N LEU A 5 -29.35 4.18 75.27
CA LEU A 5 -30.58 4.81 75.76
C LEU A 5 -31.06 4.23 77.11
N LYS A 6 -30.78 2.94 77.38
CA LYS A 6 -31.19 2.29 78.63
C LYS A 6 -30.38 2.77 79.85
N ARG A 7 -29.15 3.24 79.63
CA ARG A 7 -28.26 3.71 80.71
C ARG A 7 -28.55 5.15 81.11
N ALA A 8 -29.03 5.97 80.15
CA ALA A 8 -29.48 7.34 80.40
C ALA A 8 -30.77 7.37 81.25
N LEU A 9 -31.73 6.47 80.97
CA LEU A 9 -33.02 6.42 81.69
C LEU A 9 -32.88 5.99 83.16
N ALA A 10 -31.85 5.21 83.51
CA ALA A 10 -31.65 4.68 84.86
C ALA A 10 -30.98 5.68 85.83
N ALA A 11 -30.28 6.70 85.32
CA ALA A 11 -29.58 7.69 86.14
C ALA A 11 -30.50 8.80 86.67
N ALA A 12 -31.65 9.02 86.03
CA ALA A 12 -32.54 10.14 86.34
C ALA A 12 -33.50 9.92 87.55
N LYS A 13 -33.41 8.79 88.28
CA LYS A 13 -34.39 8.42 89.32
C LYS A 13 -33.90 8.62 90.77
N ARG A 14 -32.83 9.37 91.02
CA ARG A 14 -32.38 9.65 92.40
C ARG A 14 -31.92 11.11 92.56
N GLN A 15 -32.62 11.80 93.46
CA GLN A 15 -32.34 13.11 94.08
C GLN A 15 -32.85 14.35 93.32
N ASP A 16 -33.97 14.88 93.83
CA ASP A 16 -34.41 16.26 93.64
C ASP A 16 -33.52 17.20 94.47
N SER A 17 -32.88 18.15 93.80
CA SER A 17 -32.49 19.45 94.34
C SER A 17 -32.13 20.37 93.17
N ASP A 18 -32.86 21.48 93.03
CA ASP A 18 -32.57 22.73 92.32
C ASP A 18 -31.52 22.70 91.20
N VAL A 19 -31.94 22.99 89.95
CA VAL A 19 -31.38 24.06 89.09
C VAL A 19 -32.32 24.26 87.89
N GLU A 20 -32.76 25.50 87.69
CA GLU A 20 -33.41 26.03 86.50
C GLU A 20 -32.55 25.75 85.24
N GLY A 21 -33.07 24.97 84.28
CA GLY A 21 -32.38 24.75 82.99
C GLY A 21 -32.98 23.70 82.05
N ASP A 22 -34.22 23.26 82.28
CA ASP A 22 -34.78 22.07 81.61
C ASP A 22 -35.63 22.36 80.37
N GLU A 23 -36.02 23.62 80.11
CA GLU A 23 -36.75 23.98 78.89
C GLU A 23 -35.81 23.96 77.66
N ASP A 24 -34.59 24.46 77.79
CA ASP A 24 -33.61 24.53 76.70
C ASP A 24 -33.14 23.13 76.28
N ALA A 25 -32.89 22.22 77.23
CA ALA A 25 -32.49 20.84 76.94
C ALA A 25 -33.63 20.01 76.31
N MET A 26 -34.88 20.28 76.72
CA MET A 26 -36.06 19.64 76.14
C MET A 26 -36.35 20.16 74.72
N MET A 27 -36.17 21.46 74.50
CA MET A 27 -36.27 22.10 73.18
C MET A 27 -35.17 21.64 72.22
N GLU A 28 -33.94 21.44 72.71
CA GLU A 28 -32.83 20.89 71.92
C GLU A 28 -33.07 19.42 71.53
N LEU A 29 -33.64 18.61 72.44
CA LEU A 29 -34.01 17.22 72.16
C LEU A 29 -35.19 17.10 71.18
N GLU A 30 -36.14 18.04 71.22
CA GLU A 30 -37.25 18.13 70.27
C GLU A 30 -36.77 18.62 68.89
N ALA A 31 -35.87 19.60 68.83
CA ALA A 31 -35.21 20.04 67.60
C ALA A 31 -34.37 18.91 66.97
N ALA A 32 -33.66 18.13 67.78
CA ALA A 32 -32.89 16.97 67.32
C ALA A 32 -33.81 15.85 66.78
N LYS A 33 -34.98 15.63 67.39
CA LYS A 33 -35.98 14.68 66.87
C LYS A 33 -36.53 15.14 65.52
N ARG A 34 -36.88 16.42 65.38
CA ARG A 34 -37.40 16.99 64.14
C ARG A 34 -36.39 16.91 63.00
N MET A 35 -35.11 17.19 63.27
CA MET A 35 -34.03 17.03 62.29
C MET A 35 -33.80 15.56 61.91
N MET A 36 -33.94 14.61 62.85
CA MET A 36 -33.82 13.18 62.55
C MET A 36 -35.01 12.66 61.73
N GLU A 37 -36.21 13.17 62.00
CA GLU A 37 -37.44 12.82 61.28
C GLU A 37 -37.41 13.38 59.84
N GLU A 38 -36.94 14.61 59.66
CA GLU A 38 -36.70 15.23 58.35
C GLU A 38 -35.64 14.45 57.55
N GLN A 39 -34.51 14.09 58.17
CA GLN A 39 -33.49 13.24 57.52
C GLN A 39 -34.01 11.83 57.20
N SER A 40 -34.95 11.29 57.98
CA SER A 40 -35.56 9.99 57.68
C SER A 40 -36.55 10.09 56.51
N ALA A 41 -37.34 11.16 56.43
CA ALA A 41 -38.24 11.43 55.33
C ALA A 41 -37.48 11.66 54.01
N GLU A 42 -36.37 12.41 54.04
CA GLU A 42 -35.48 12.59 52.88
C GLU A 42 -34.86 11.26 52.43
N ARG A 43 -34.44 10.40 53.38
CA ARG A 43 -33.91 9.06 53.07
C ARG A 43 -34.98 8.13 52.51
N GLU A 44 -36.22 8.20 52.99
CA GLU A 44 -37.34 7.42 52.48
C GLU A 44 -37.75 7.89 51.08
N GLN A 45 -37.76 9.20 50.83
CA GLN A 45 -37.98 9.77 49.49
C GLN A 45 -36.86 9.34 48.53
N ALA A 46 -35.59 9.46 48.92
CA ALA A 46 -34.46 9.01 48.11
C ALA A 46 -34.49 7.48 47.86
N GLN A 47 -34.91 6.68 48.83
CA GLN A 47 -35.06 5.23 48.66
C GLN A 47 -36.23 4.88 47.73
N HIS A 48 -37.34 5.63 47.79
CA HIS A 48 -38.47 5.46 46.90
C HIS A 48 -38.11 5.87 45.46
N GLU A 49 -37.36 6.95 45.25
CA GLU A 49 -36.83 7.34 43.94
C GLU A 49 -35.87 6.29 43.36
N VAL A 50 -34.95 5.76 44.18
CA VAL A 50 -34.05 4.67 43.77
C VAL A 50 -34.81 3.38 43.46
N ALA A 51 -35.86 3.06 44.23
CA ALA A 51 -36.72 1.91 44.00
C ALA A 51 -37.55 2.06 42.72
N GLN A 52 -38.09 3.25 42.45
CA GLN A 52 -38.77 3.57 41.19
C GLN A 52 -37.79 3.49 40.01
N ALA A 53 -36.59 4.05 40.13
CA ALA A 53 -35.55 3.96 39.10
C ALA A 53 -35.16 2.50 38.80
N LYS A 54 -35.08 1.64 39.83
CA LYS A 54 -34.87 0.19 39.68
C LYS A 54 -36.09 -0.53 39.10
N ALA A 55 -37.31 -0.11 39.41
CA ALA A 55 -38.53 -0.67 38.82
C ALA A 55 -38.68 -0.29 37.33
N HIS A 56 -38.12 0.85 36.91
CA HIS A 56 -38.02 1.24 35.51
C HIS A 56 -36.82 0.61 34.78
N ALA A 57 -35.92 -0.07 35.49
CA ALA A 57 -34.88 -0.86 34.85
C ALA A 57 -35.54 -2.08 34.18
N TYR A 58 -35.55 -2.08 32.85
CA TYR A 58 -36.06 -3.18 32.01
C TYR A 58 -37.60 -3.42 32.10
N ASN A 59 -38.40 -2.37 31.94
CA ASN A 59 -39.87 -2.50 31.79
C ASN A 59 -40.27 -3.10 30.43
N LYS A 60 -40.27 -4.44 30.33
CA LYS A 60 -40.65 -5.18 29.12
C LYS A 60 -42.08 -4.89 28.65
N ALA A 61 -43.04 -4.74 29.57
CA ALA A 61 -44.45 -4.51 29.23
C ALA A 61 -44.63 -3.13 28.55
N GLY A 62 -43.97 -2.10 29.10
CA GLY A 62 -43.94 -0.77 28.50
C GLY A 62 -43.27 -0.77 27.12
N LEU A 63 -42.15 -1.47 26.95
CA LEU A 63 -41.47 -1.60 25.65
C LEU A 63 -42.37 -2.25 24.58
N LEU A 64 -43.11 -3.30 24.94
CA LEU A 64 -44.05 -3.94 24.01
C LEU A 64 -45.24 -3.03 23.66
N GLN A 65 -45.73 -2.24 24.61
CA GLN A 65 -46.80 -1.27 24.38
C GLN A 65 -46.34 -0.18 23.41
N MET A 66 -45.13 0.36 23.62
CA MET A 66 -44.53 1.35 22.72
C MET A 66 -44.25 0.76 21.34
N LEU A 67 -43.77 -0.48 21.28
CA LEU A 67 -43.54 -1.17 20.00
C LEU A 67 -44.84 -1.28 19.19
N LYS A 68 -45.97 -1.62 19.81
CA LYS A 68 -47.27 -1.66 19.14
C LYS A 68 -47.73 -0.29 18.63
N GLN A 69 -47.42 0.78 19.36
CA GLN A 69 -47.77 2.15 18.95
C GLN A 69 -46.92 2.64 17.77
N VAL A 70 -45.66 2.22 17.69
CA VAL A 70 -44.71 2.64 16.65
C VAL A 70 -44.74 1.72 15.43
N SER A 71 -45.01 0.43 15.62
CA SER A 71 -45.02 -0.58 14.55
C SER A 71 -46.12 -0.29 13.55
N ARG A 72 -45.76 -0.29 12.27
CA ARG A 72 -46.69 -0.19 11.15
C ARG A 72 -46.58 -1.44 10.30
N GLU A 73 -47.72 -2.05 9.97
CA GLU A 73 -47.79 -3.16 9.01
C GLU A 73 -47.85 -2.55 7.61
N LEU A 74 -46.69 -2.44 6.96
CA LEU A 74 -46.57 -1.93 5.60
C LEU A 74 -46.10 -3.06 4.67
N PRO A 75 -46.49 -3.03 3.38
CA PRO A 75 -45.94 -3.92 2.38
C PRO A 75 -44.41 -3.84 2.34
N TRP A 76 -43.77 -4.95 1.99
CA TRP A 76 -42.31 -5.02 1.92
C TRP A 76 -41.65 -3.94 1.02
N PRO A 77 -42.19 -3.57 -0.17
CA PRO A 77 -41.61 -2.51 -1.00
C PRO A 77 -41.42 -1.16 -0.30
N GLU A 78 -42.23 -0.87 0.72
CA GLU A 78 -42.18 0.41 1.46
C GLU A 78 -41.16 0.37 2.60
N THR A 79 -40.86 -0.81 3.11
CA THR A 79 -39.90 -1.00 4.21
C THR A 79 -38.50 -1.32 3.69
N LEU A 80 -38.40 -2.10 2.59
CA LEU A 80 -37.16 -2.59 2.00
C LEU A 80 -36.20 -3.23 3.02
N THR A 81 -36.74 -3.73 4.14
CA THR A 81 -35.97 -4.29 5.23
C THR A 81 -35.78 -5.79 5.04
N ILE A 82 -34.57 -6.26 5.32
CA ILE A 82 -34.25 -7.69 5.36
C ILE A 82 -33.61 -7.96 6.70
N THR A 83 -34.22 -8.86 7.43
CA THR A 83 -33.86 -9.23 8.78
C THR A 83 -33.70 -10.75 8.85
N GLY A 84 -32.87 -11.22 9.79
CA GLY A 84 -32.76 -12.65 10.07
C GLY A 84 -31.59 -13.37 9.38
N ILE A 85 -30.62 -12.63 8.83
CA ILE A 85 -29.36 -13.24 8.39
C ILE A 85 -28.44 -13.34 9.61
N PRO A 86 -28.03 -14.56 10.02
CA PRO A 86 -27.15 -14.73 11.16
C PRO A 86 -25.79 -14.08 10.86
N LEU A 87 -25.20 -13.50 11.89
CA LEU A 87 -23.85 -12.96 11.82
C LEU A 87 -22.91 -13.94 12.52
N GLU A 88 -22.12 -14.66 11.73
CA GLU A 88 -21.13 -15.60 12.24
C GLU A 88 -19.82 -14.84 12.50
N LEU A 89 -19.45 -14.73 13.78
CA LEU A 89 -18.19 -14.12 14.24
C LEU A 89 -17.52 -15.07 15.24
N GLU A 90 -16.27 -15.45 14.97
CA GLU A 90 -15.45 -16.26 15.88
C GLU A 90 -14.83 -15.39 16.98
N ASP A 91 -14.21 -14.26 16.60
CA ASP A 91 -13.67 -13.26 17.52
C ASP A 91 -14.21 -11.86 17.19
N VAL A 92 -14.72 -11.18 18.22
CA VAL A 92 -15.26 -9.81 18.11
C VAL A 92 -14.14 -8.78 17.99
N HIS A 93 -12.93 -9.10 18.46
CA HIS A 93 -11.79 -8.18 18.49
C HIS A 93 -10.94 -8.23 17.21
N ASP A 94 -11.06 -9.26 16.39
CA ASP A 94 -10.44 -9.30 15.05
C ASP A 94 -11.26 -8.46 14.06
N ASP A 95 -10.74 -7.28 13.75
CA ASP A 95 -11.38 -6.34 12.83
C ASP A 95 -11.48 -6.92 11.40
N LEU A 96 -10.47 -7.65 10.92
CA LEU A 96 -10.48 -8.15 9.55
C LEU A 96 -11.56 -9.21 9.34
N GLN A 97 -11.66 -10.16 10.28
CA GLN A 97 -12.70 -11.18 10.25
C GLN A 97 -14.08 -10.56 10.42
N ARG A 98 -14.20 -9.57 11.31
CA ARG A 98 -15.46 -8.86 11.55
C ARG A 98 -15.96 -8.10 10.32
N GLU A 99 -15.07 -7.39 9.62
CA GLU A 99 -15.43 -6.69 8.38
C GLU A 99 -15.87 -7.67 7.27
N VAL A 100 -15.22 -8.84 7.18
CA VAL A 100 -15.63 -9.89 6.22
C VAL A 100 -17.02 -10.44 6.56
N ALA A 101 -17.32 -10.67 7.83
CA ALA A 101 -18.64 -11.12 8.25
C ALA A 101 -19.74 -10.08 7.97
N PHE A 102 -19.48 -8.79 8.23
CA PHE A 102 -20.40 -7.71 7.87
C PHE A 102 -20.61 -7.62 6.36
N TYR A 103 -19.54 -7.78 5.58
CA TYR A 103 -19.63 -7.80 4.13
C TYR A 103 -20.50 -8.96 3.63
N ASN A 104 -20.30 -10.17 4.15
CA ASN A 104 -21.06 -11.36 3.76
C ASN A 104 -22.54 -11.24 4.15
N ASN A 105 -22.83 -10.75 5.36
CA ASN A 105 -24.19 -10.49 5.83
C ASN A 105 -24.93 -9.49 4.93
N ALA A 106 -24.26 -8.37 4.58
CA ALA A 106 -24.82 -7.37 3.68
C ALA A 106 -25.02 -7.93 2.25
N LEU A 107 -24.08 -8.74 1.75
CA LEU A 107 -24.18 -9.37 0.44
C LEU A 107 -25.36 -10.33 0.35
N GLU A 108 -25.57 -11.15 1.38
CA GLU A 108 -26.72 -12.06 1.45
C GLU A 108 -28.04 -11.27 1.51
N ALA A 109 -28.09 -10.21 2.31
CA ALA A 109 -29.25 -9.33 2.39
C ALA A 109 -29.59 -8.73 1.03
N VAL A 110 -28.58 -8.22 0.31
CA VAL A 110 -28.76 -7.67 -1.04
C VAL A 110 -29.26 -8.73 -2.02
N ASN A 111 -28.81 -9.98 -1.92
CA ASN A 111 -29.31 -11.05 -2.79
C ASN A 111 -30.77 -11.39 -2.50
N GLN A 112 -31.16 -11.52 -1.23
CA GLN A 112 -32.55 -11.73 -0.85
C GLN A 112 -33.44 -10.56 -1.30
N ALA A 113 -32.97 -9.31 -1.18
CA ALA A 113 -33.69 -8.12 -1.66
C ALA A 113 -33.89 -8.17 -3.17
N LYS A 114 -32.86 -8.55 -3.92
CA LYS A 114 -32.92 -8.63 -5.37
C LYS A 114 -33.96 -9.65 -5.83
N ASP A 115 -34.09 -10.78 -5.14
CA ASP A 115 -35.07 -11.79 -5.52
C ASP A 115 -36.51 -11.36 -5.19
N LYS A 116 -36.72 -10.68 -4.05
CA LYS A 116 -38.01 -10.06 -3.72
C LYS A 116 -38.40 -8.95 -4.72
N LEU A 117 -37.47 -8.04 -5.04
CA LEU A 117 -37.70 -6.96 -6.01
C LEU A 117 -38.03 -7.49 -7.39
N LYS A 118 -37.39 -8.58 -7.82
CA LYS A 118 -37.74 -9.25 -9.09
C LYS A 118 -39.12 -9.88 -9.05
N ALA A 119 -39.51 -10.51 -7.94
CA ALA A 119 -40.83 -11.11 -7.78
C ALA A 119 -41.95 -10.05 -7.86
N GLU A 120 -41.70 -8.85 -7.34
CA GLU A 120 -42.61 -7.70 -7.41
C GLU A 120 -42.52 -6.91 -8.73
N GLY A 121 -41.57 -7.25 -9.61
CA GLY A 121 -41.37 -6.57 -10.90
C GLY A 121 -40.76 -5.17 -10.80
N LEU A 122 -40.07 -4.83 -9.70
CA LEU A 122 -39.48 -3.51 -9.47
C LEU A 122 -38.05 -3.39 -10.05
N PRO A 123 -37.74 -2.29 -10.77
CA PRO A 123 -36.40 -2.07 -11.31
C PRO A 123 -35.42 -1.68 -10.18
N TYR A 124 -34.35 -2.45 -10.02
CA TYR A 124 -33.36 -2.24 -8.95
C TYR A 124 -31.98 -1.78 -9.45
N LYS A 125 -31.67 -1.95 -10.74
CA LYS A 125 -30.37 -1.54 -11.31
C LYS A 125 -30.42 -0.10 -11.76
N ARG A 126 -29.46 0.71 -11.30
CA ARG A 126 -29.25 2.06 -11.83
C ARG A 126 -28.78 1.99 -13.30
N PRO A 127 -29.51 2.59 -14.26
CA PRO A 127 -29.03 2.71 -15.64
C PRO A 127 -27.78 3.58 -15.72
N ALA A 128 -26.86 3.26 -16.64
CA ALA A 128 -25.61 4.01 -16.82
C ALA A 128 -25.84 5.46 -17.28
N ASP A 129 -26.94 5.70 -17.99
CA ASP A 129 -27.32 7.00 -18.57
C ASP A 129 -28.21 7.85 -17.64
N PHE A 130 -28.47 7.38 -16.42
CA PHE A 130 -29.28 8.12 -15.45
C PHE A 130 -28.38 9.01 -14.56
N PHE A 131 -28.22 10.27 -14.94
CA PHE A 131 -27.43 11.25 -14.20
C PHE A 131 -28.31 12.01 -13.19
N CYS A 132 -28.19 11.65 -11.92
CA CYS A 132 -28.76 12.37 -10.79
C CYS A 132 -27.64 12.72 -9.77
N GLU A 133 -27.95 13.56 -8.79
CA GLU A 133 -27.01 13.89 -7.72
C GLU A 133 -26.64 12.63 -6.92
N MET A 134 -25.34 12.36 -6.82
CA MET A 134 -24.79 11.24 -6.04
C MET A 134 -24.33 11.75 -4.67
N VAL A 135 -24.30 10.87 -3.67
CA VAL A 135 -23.85 11.19 -2.30
C VAL A 135 -22.44 11.82 -2.27
N LYS A 136 -21.57 11.46 -3.23
CA LYS A 136 -20.22 12.04 -3.38
C LYS A 136 -20.12 12.71 -4.74
N SER A 137 -19.54 13.91 -4.77
CA SER A 137 -19.29 14.63 -6.02
C SER A 137 -18.24 13.96 -6.90
N ASP A 138 -18.33 14.16 -8.20
CA ASP A 138 -17.36 13.63 -9.16
C ASP A 138 -15.94 14.15 -8.91
N ALA A 139 -15.82 15.41 -8.48
CA ALA A 139 -14.54 16.00 -8.10
C ALA A 139 -13.90 15.28 -6.90
N HIS A 140 -14.72 14.81 -5.94
CA HIS A 140 -14.23 14.01 -4.83
C HIS A 140 -13.82 12.60 -5.28
N MET A 141 -14.62 11.97 -6.14
CA MET A 141 -14.29 10.64 -6.69
C MET A 141 -13.05 10.64 -7.59
N ALA A 142 -12.82 11.73 -8.34
CA ALA A 142 -11.59 11.91 -9.12
C ALA A 142 -10.34 11.90 -8.21
N LYS A 143 -10.39 12.62 -7.08
CA LYS A 143 -9.28 12.62 -6.10
C LYS A 143 -9.01 11.24 -5.51
N ILE A 144 -10.05 10.44 -5.26
CA ILE A 144 -9.89 9.06 -4.77
C ILE A 144 -9.23 8.20 -5.86
N LYS A 145 -9.69 8.29 -7.10
CA LYS A 145 -9.09 7.56 -8.24
C LYS A 145 -7.62 7.92 -8.43
N ASP A 146 -7.28 9.20 -8.36
CA ASP A 146 -5.89 9.66 -8.51
C ASP A 146 -4.97 9.07 -7.42
N LYS A 147 -5.47 8.96 -6.18
CA LYS A 147 -4.72 8.31 -5.08
C LYS A 147 -4.50 6.82 -5.33
N LEU A 148 -5.53 6.10 -5.77
CA LEU A 148 -5.42 4.67 -6.10
C LEU A 148 -4.44 4.42 -7.26
N ILE A 149 -4.50 5.24 -8.31
CA ILE A 149 -3.56 5.17 -9.43
C ILE A 149 -2.13 5.47 -8.96
N PHE A 150 -1.95 6.45 -8.08
CA PHE A 150 -0.65 6.77 -7.52
C PHE A 150 -0.08 5.63 -6.68
N GLU A 151 -0.89 4.98 -5.84
CA GLU A 151 -0.47 3.83 -5.03
C GLU A 151 -0.11 2.63 -5.91
N GLN A 152 -0.91 2.33 -6.93
CA GLN A 152 -0.61 1.28 -7.90
C GLN A 152 0.72 1.56 -8.62
N ALA A 153 0.91 2.78 -9.14
CA ALA A 153 2.13 3.17 -9.82
C ALA A 153 3.37 3.08 -8.90
N LYS A 154 3.20 3.38 -7.61
CA LYS A 154 4.26 3.23 -6.60
C LYS A 154 4.62 1.76 -6.38
N MET A 155 3.63 0.87 -6.27
CA MET A 155 3.86 -0.58 -6.15
C MET A 155 4.54 -1.15 -7.39
N ASP A 156 4.06 -0.80 -8.58
CA ASP A 156 4.64 -1.26 -9.85
C ASP A 156 6.08 -0.77 -10.01
N ALA A 157 6.37 0.48 -9.66
CA ALA A 157 7.73 1.02 -9.69
C ALA A 157 8.67 0.28 -8.73
N PHE A 158 8.18 -0.13 -7.56
CA PHE A 158 8.93 -0.94 -6.61
C PHE A 158 9.20 -2.35 -7.15
N GLN A 159 8.18 -3.02 -7.68
CA GLN A 159 8.32 -4.34 -8.30
C GLN A 159 9.29 -4.31 -9.48
N GLN A 160 9.17 -3.31 -10.36
CA GLN A 160 10.12 -3.11 -11.47
C GLN A 160 11.54 -2.86 -10.98
N ARG A 161 11.73 -2.11 -9.89
CA ARG A 161 13.06 -1.88 -9.30
C ARG A 161 13.66 -3.18 -8.74
N LYS A 162 12.85 -4.02 -8.09
CA LYS A 162 13.26 -5.34 -7.58
C LYS A 162 13.67 -6.25 -8.73
N ALA A 163 12.81 -6.40 -9.75
CA ALA A 163 13.10 -7.19 -10.95
C ALA A 163 14.35 -6.70 -11.69
N ARG A 164 14.53 -5.38 -11.87
CA ARG A 164 15.74 -4.81 -12.48
C ARG A 164 17.00 -5.11 -11.65
N SER A 165 16.89 -5.19 -10.34
CA SER A 165 18.02 -5.50 -9.45
C SER A 165 18.40 -6.98 -9.55
N GLU A 166 17.42 -7.88 -9.61
CA GLU A 166 17.61 -9.32 -9.83
C GLU A 166 18.22 -9.59 -11.21
N GLN A 167 17.67 -8.97 -12.26
CA GLN A 167 18.22 -9.06 -13.63
C GLN A 167 19.68 -8.58 -13.68
N ARG A 168 20.05 -7.54 -12.93
CA ARG A 168 21.43 -7.06 -12.85
C ARG A 168 22.36 -8.05 -12.15
N LYS A 169 21.89 -8.76 -11.12
CA LYS A 169 22.69 -9.81 -10.45
C LYS A 169 22.90 -11.00 -11.39
N TYR A 170 21.81 -11.49 -11.99
CA TYR A 170 21.86 -12.59 -12.94
C TYR A 170 22.74 -12.27 -14.16
N ALA A 171 22.61 -11.07 -14.73
CA ALA A 171 23.45 -10.66 -15.85
C ALA A 171 24.96 -10.62 -15.50
N LYS A 172 25.32 -10.29 -14.25
CA LYS A 172 26.72 -10.34 -13.79
C LYS A 172 27.22 -11.77 -13.66
N GLU A 173 26.42 -12.66 -13.09
CA GLU A 173 26.73 -14.09 -12.96
C GLU A 173 26.93 -14.73 -14.34
N VAL A 174 25.98 -14.54 -15.26
CA VAL A 174 26.07 -15.03 -16.64
C VAL A 174 27.30 -14.46 -17.36
N SER A 175 27.64 -13.19 -17.14
CA SER A 175 28.85 -12.60 -17.72
C SER A 175 30.12 -13.26 -17.18
N ALA A 176 30.18 -13.54 -15.88
CA ALA A 176 31.32 -14.19 -15.24
C ALA A 176 31.45 -15.66 -15.69
N GLU A 177 30.34 -16.39 -15.79
CA GLU A 177 30.29 -17.76 -16.28
C GLU A 177 30.75 -17.84 -17.75
N LYS A 178 30.25 -16.95 -18.62
CA LYS A 178 30.72 -16.86 -20.01
C LYS A 178 32.22 -16.59 -20.13
N GLN A 179 32.80 -15.81 -19.21
CA GLN A 179 34.25 -15.58 -19.18
C GLN A 179 35.01 -16.84 -18.75
N LYS A 180 34.52 -17.55 -17.73
CA LYS A 180 35.08 -18.84 -17.29
C LYS A 180 35.00 -19.90 -18.39
N GLU A 181 33.86 -20.05 -19.06
CA GLU A 181 33.70 -20.95 -20.20
C GLU A 181 34.67 -20.60 -21.33
N LYS A 182 34.85 -19.32 -21.64
CA LYS A 182 35.82 -18.89 -22.66
C LYS A 182 37.26 -19.24 -22.27
N SER A 183 37.62 -19.07 -21.00
CA SER A 183 38.96 -19.44 -20.53
C SER A 183 39.18 -20.95 -20.55
N VAL A 184 38.16 -21.74 -20.18
CA VAL A 184 38.20 -23.21 -20.22
C VAL A 184 38.33 -23.68 -21.66
N LYS A 185 37.46 -23.21 -22.57
CA LYS A 185 37.54 -23.52 -24.01
C LYS A 185 38.89 -23.14 -24.62
N LYS A 186 39.46 -22.00 -24.22
CA LYS A 186 40.80 -21.59 -24.67
C LYS A 186 41.89 -22.53 -24.15
N LYS A 187 41.79 -22.96 -22.88
CA LYS A 187 42.74 -23.91 -22.29
C LYS A 187 42.64 -25.28 -22.96
N GLU A 188 41.43 -25.81 -23.11
CA GLU A 188 41.16 -27.07 -23.83
C GLU A 188 41.69 -27.03 -25.27
N ALA A 189 41.49 -25.92 -25.98
CA ALA A 189 42.04 -25.74 -27.33
C ALA A 189 43.59 -25.72 -27.34
N LEU A 190 44.22 -25.07 -26.36
CA LEU A 190 45.68 -25.06 -26.23
C LEU A 190 46.23 -26.44 -25.86
N ASP A 191 45.56 -27.16 -24.97
CA ASP A 191 45.91 -28.52 -24.56
C ASP A 191 45.76 -29.49 -25.75
N ALA A 192 44.70 -29.35 -26.56
CA ALA A 192 44.51 -30.12 -27.79
C ALA A 192 45.61 -29.85 -28.85
N VAL A 193 46.01 -28.58 -29.03
CA VAL A 193 47.13 -28.23 -29.92
C VAL A 193 48.45 -28.79 -29.37
N ALA A 194 48.67 -28.74 -28.06
CA ALA A 194 49.87 -29.28 -27.44
C ALA A 194 49.94 -30.81 -27.56
N GLN A 195 48.82 -31.51 -27.40
CA GLN A 195 48.69 -32.94 -27.65
C GLN A 195 48.97 -33.27 -29.12
N TRP A 196 48.33 -32.57 -30.06
CA TRP A 196 48.61 -32.75 -31.49
C TRP A 196 50.09 -32.55 -31.84
N ARG A 197 50.74 -31.51 -31.28
CA ARG A 197 52.19 -31.28 -31.47
C ARG A 197 53.04 -32.43 -30.92
N LYS A 198 52.66 -33.02 -29.78
CA LYS A 198 53.35 -34.19 -29.21
C LYS A 198 53.15 -35.42 -30.10
N ASP A 199 51.93 -35.68 -30.55
CA ASP A 199 51.59 -36.82 -31.41
C ASP A 199 52.25 -36.72 -32.79
N ALA A 200 52.31 -35.51 -33.38
CA ALA A 200 53.03 -35.25 -34.63
C ALA A 200 54.54 -35.49 -34.50
N LYS A 201 55.13 -35.12 -33.35
CA LYS A 201 56.54 -35.40 -33.05
C LYS A 201 56.81 -36.90 -32.82
N ALA A 202 55.88 -37.62 -32.19
CA ALA A 202 55.98 -39.05 -31.95
C ALA A 202 55.83 -39.90 -33.24
N LYS A 203 55.08 -39.41 -34.24
CA LYS A 203 54.89 -40.07 -35.54
C LYS A 203 56.03 -39.85 -36.56
N GLY A 204 57.17 -39.30 -36.15
CA GLY A 204 58.41 -39.29 -36.95
C GLY A 204 58.75 -37.98 -37.70
N GLY A 205 58.05 -36.87 -37.44
CA GLY A 205 58.37 -35.57 -38.04
C GLY A 205 59.58 -34.90 -37.37
N ALA A 206 60.76 -35.02 -37.98
CA ALA A 206 61.98 -34.31 -37.56
C ALA A 206 61.93 -32.82 -37.96
N GLY A 207 61.78 -31.94 -36.97
CA GLY A 207 62.49 -30.63 -36.88
C GLY A 207 62.33 -29.55 -37.97
N GLY A 208 61.51 -29.71 -39.01
CA GLY A 208 61.27 -28.69 -40.04
C GLY A 208 59.93 -27.93 -39.88
N PRO A 209 59.75 -26.74 -40.50
CA PRO A 209 58.47 -26.05 -40.55
C PRO A 209 57.39 -26.99 -41.11
N LEU A 210 56.35 -27.27 -40.32
CA LEU A 210 55.23 -28.12 -40.74
C LEU A 210 54.58 -27.54 -42.00
N PRO A 211 54.36 -28.33 -43.06
CA PRO A 211 53.64 -27.87 -44.24
C PRO A 211 52.19 -27.50 -43.88
N ASP A 212 51.66 -26.45 -44.50
CA ASP A 212 50.34 -25.83 -44.21
C ASP A 212 49.11 -26.77 -44.35
N ASN A 213 49.28 -28.07 -44.65
CA ASN A 213 48.22 -28.99 -45.05
C ASN A 213 48.00 -30.20 -44.11
N ASP A 214 48.66 -30.29 -42.96
CA ASP A 214 48.66 -31.50 -42.12
C ASP A 214 47.53 -31.56 -41.06
N GLY A 215 46.27 -31.36 -41.47
CA GLY A 215 45.11 -31.90 -40.75
C GLY A 215 44.84 -31.39 -39.32
N LEU A 216 45.51 -30.32 -38.86
CA LEU A 216 45.24 -29.68 -37.56
C LEU A 216 43.77 -29.26 -37.43
N ASP A 217 43.17 -28.81 -38.52
CA ASP A 217 41.76 -28.45 -38.62
C ASP A 217 40.84 -29.69 -38.50
N ASP A 218 41.28 -30.88 -38.92
CA ASP A 218 40.55 -32.16 -38.80
C ASP A 218 40.60 -32.71 -37.36
N TYR A 219 41.68 -32.42 -36.63
CA TYR A 219 41.87 -32.83 -35.23
C TYR A 219 41.10 -31.90 -34.26
N LEU A 220 41.15 -30.58 -34.48
CA LEU A 220 40.36 -29.61 -33.68
C LEU A 220 38.85 -29.67 -33.95
N SER A 221 38.44 -30.05 -35.16
CA SER A 221 37.02 -30.13 -35.52
C SER A 221 36.34 -31.43 -35.12
N GLY A 222 37.08 -32.42 -34.59
CA GLY A 222 36.53 -33.68 -34.14
C GLY A 222 35.68 -34.36 -35.22
N LYS A 223 36.33 -34.86 -36.28
CA LYS A 223 35.70 -35.63 -37.38
C LYS A 223 34.75 -34.77 -38.21
N LYS A 224 35.23 -34.34 -39.38
CA LYS A 224 34.42 -33.77 -40.49
C LYS A 224 33.01 -34.38 -40.51
N ARG A 225 32.01 -33.60 -40.08
CA ARG A 225 30.72 -33.70 -40.75
C ARG A 225 30.98 -33.26 -42.17
N ALA A 226 30.76 -34.18 -43.11
CA ALA A 226 30.70 -33.90 -44.53
C ALA A 226 29.85 -32.64 -44.72
N ARG A 227 30.53 -31.54 -45.02
CA ARG A 227 29.89 -30.30 -45.43
C ARG A 227 29.43 -30.56 -46.85
N ASP A 228 28.19 -30.99 -46.96
CA ASP A 228 27.44 -31.02 -48.19
C ASP A 228 27.65 -29.67 -48.90
N SER A 229 28.21 -29.72 -50.11
CA SER A 229 28.67 -28.58 -50.89
C SER A 229 27.53 -27.89 -51.63
N THR A 230 26.34 -27.83 -51.03
CA THR A 230 25.15 -27.19 -51.61
C THR A 230 24.83 -25.82 -51.01
N GLY A 231 25.74 -25.22 -50.25
CA GLY A 231 25.59 -23.87 -49.70
C GLY A 231 26.74 -22.94 -50.10
N GLY A 232 26.55 -22.18 -51.16
CA GLY A 232 27.50 -21.18 -51.67
C GLY A 232 27.98 -20.15 -50.61
N PRO A 233 29.02 -19.37 -50.93
CA PRO A 233 29.70 -18.48 -49.98
C PRO A 233 28.71 -17.54 -49.28
N PRO A 234 28.90 -17.26 -47.98
CA PRO A 234 27.88 -16.61 -47.17
C PRO A 234 27.61 -15.22 -47.72
N ASN A 235 26.33 -14.93 -47.95
CA ASN A 235 25.77 -13.71 -48.53
C ASN A 235 25.91 -12.48 -47.60
N LYS A 236 27.03 -12.37 -46.88
CA LYS A 236 27.39 -11.27 -45.98
C LYS A 236 27.44 -9.95 -46.74
N ARG A 237 27.77 -9.97 -48.03
CA ARG A 237 27.76 -8.77 -48.89
C ARG A 237 26.33 -8.35 -49.20
N ALA A 238 25.47 -9.25 -49.68
CA ALA A 238 24.05 -8.98 -49.88
C ALA A 238 23.32 -8.52 -48.60
N ALA A 239 23.64 -9.09 -47.44
CA ALA A 239 23.08 -8.67 -46.14
C ALA A 239 23.58 -7.29 -45.68
N LYS A 240 24.84 -6.94 -45.98
CA LYS A 240 25.40 -5.61 -45.71
C LYS A 240 24.86 -4.58 -46.70
N ASP A 241 24.69 -4.93 -47.96
CA ASP A 241 24.10 -4.07 -48.98
C ASP A 241 22.61 -3.80 -48.67
N LYS A 242 21.87 -4.81 -48.16
CA LYS A 242 20.50 -4.62 -47.66
C LYS A 242 20.43 -3.72 -46.41
N LYS A 243 21.49 -3.67 -45.60
CA LYS A 243 21.55 -2.88 -44.36
C LYS A 243 22.11 -1.46 -44.56
N PHE A 244 23.00 -1.27 -45.53
CA PHE A 244 23.78 -0.04 -45.70
C PHE A 244 23.72 0.57 -47.12
N GLY A 245 23.11 -0.11 -48.10
CA GLY A 245 23.09 0.31 -49.50
C GLY A 245 24.43 0.06 -50.22
N PHE A 246 24.39 -0.08 -51.54
CA PHE A 246 25.60 -0.19 -52.37
C PHE A 246 26.26 1.20 -52.40
N GLY A 247 27.49 1.32 -51.87
CA GLY A 247 28.24 2.59 -51.96
C GLY A 247 28.24 3.48 -50.72
N GLY A 248 28.20 2.92 -49.50
CA GLY A 248 28.83 3.58 -48.35
C GLY A 248 28.18 4.86 -47.82
N VAL A 249 26.89 5.12 -48.07
CA VAL A 249 26.13 6.12 -47.32
C VAL A 249 24.79 5.54 -46.88
N PRO A 250 24.62 5.19 -45.59
CA PRO A 250 23.37 4.60 -45.12
C PRO A 250 22.26 5.64 -45.09
N GLY A 251 21.13 5.34 -45.74
CA GLY A 251 19.84 6.06 -45.65
C GLY A 251 19.17 6.00 -44.26
N ARG A 252 19.96 5.96 -43.18
CA ARG A 252 19.48 5.98 -41.80
C ARG A 252 20.34 6.85 -40.88
N ILE A 253 21.03 7.86 -41.41
CA ILE A 253 21.59 8.96 -40.62
C ILE A 253 20.81 10.22 -40.99
N LYS A 254 19.72 10.52 -40.26
CA LYS A 254 18.99 11.81 -40.32
C LYS A 254 19.80 13.00 -39.77
N LYS A 255 21.12 12.89 -39.69
CA LYS A 255 22.04 13.89 -39.12
C LYS A 255 23.40 13.80 -39.81
N ALA A 256 23.45 14.17 -41.08
CA ALA A 256 24.72 14.60 -41.65
C ALA A 256 25.05 15.98 -41.05
N ASN A 257 26.30 16.21 -40.64
CA ASN A 257 26.77 17.55 -40.30
C ASN A 257 27.11 18.27 -41.60
N ASP A 258 26.10 18.81 -42.25
CA ASP A 258 26.23 19.73 -43.37
C ASP A 258 26.57 21.14 -42.87
N LYS A 259 27.13 21.99 -43.74
CA LYS A 259 27.55 23.37 -43.42
C LYS A 259 26.42 24.23 -42.83
N LYS A 260 25.17 23.81 -43.03
CA LYS A 260 23.94 24.41 -42.47
C LYS A 260 23.65 23.96 -41.01
N SER A 261 24.14 22.80 -40.58
CA SER A 261 23.99 22.25 -39.21
C SER A 261 24.88 22.94 -38.17
N VAL A 262 25.97 23.60 -38.59
CA VAL A 262 27.02 24.10 -37.69
C VAL A 262 26.55 25.22 -36.74
N ASN A 263 25.43 25.89 -37.02
CA ASN A 263 24.87 26.98 -36.20
C ASN A 263 23.34 26.90 -35.99
N ASP A 264 22.70 25.75 -36.24
CA ASP A 264 21.25 25.60 -36.04
C ASP A 264 20.90 25.22 -34.59
N PHE A 265 20.51 26.22 -33.80
CA PHE A 265 20.05 26.05 -32.41
C PHE A 265 18.51 25.99 -32.28
N SER A 266 17.76 25.91 -33.38
CA SER A 266 16.29 25.93 -33.37
C SER A 266 15.67 24.76 -32.58
N THR A 267 16.38 23.64 -32.47
CA THR A 267 15.95 22.46 -31.71
C THR A 267 16.37 22.51 -30.23
N PHE A 268 17.20 23.48 -29.83
CA PHE A 268 17.65 23.65 -28.45
C PHE A 268 16.65 24.50 -27.67
N ASN A 269 15.74 23.84 -26.94
CA ASN A 269 14.80 24.51 -26.05
C ASN A 269 15.37 24.59 -24.62
N PRO A 270 15.87 25.75 -24.16
CA PRO A 270 16.45 25.91 -22.82
C PRO A 270 15.43 25.78 -21.68
N LYS A 271 14.13 25.60 -21.97
CA LYS A 271 13.07 25.47 -20.96
C LYS A 271 12.69 24.01 -20.62
N LYS A 272 13.24 22.99 -21.28
CA LYS A 272 12.90 21.57 -21.00
C LYS A 272 13.86 20.83 -20.06
N GLY A 273 14.89 21.50 -19.54
CA GLY A 273 15.91 20.89 -18.65
C GLY A 273 15.93 21.38 -17.20
N THR A 274 15.11 22.37 -16.83
CA THR A 274 15.15 22.98 -15.51
C THR A 274 13.73 23.09 -14.97
N MET A 275 13.48 22.51 -13.79
CA MET A 275 12.30 22.82 -13.01
C MET A 275 12.18 24.34 -12.86
N VAL A 276 11.22 24.95 -13.56
CA VAL A 276 10.79 26.31 -13.29
C VAL A 276 9.43 26.22 -12.61
N MET A 277 9.53 26.23 -11.28
CA MET A 277 8.53 26.82 -10.39
C MET A 277 8.00 28.11 -11.02
N LYS A 278 6.72 28.10 -11.39
CA LYS A 278 5.96 29.31 -11.68
C LYS A 278 5.78 30.07 -10.38
N LYS A 279 6.59 31.09 -10.12
CA LYS A 279 6.26 32.16 -9.19
C LYS A 279 6.59 33.52 -9.80
N GLY A 280 5.56 34.16 -10.34
CA GLY A 280 5.54 35.60 -10.60
C GLY A 280 4.85 36.31 -9.45
N LYS A 281 5.52 37.37 -8.95
CA LYS A 281 5.04 38.50 -8.14
C LYS A 281 4.49 38.22 -6.74
N GLY A 282 5.34 38.50 -5.75
CA GLY A 282 4.95 38.82 -4.38
C GLY A 282 6.17 39.32 -3.61
N LYS A 283 6.16 40.62 -3.26
CA LYS A 283 7.10 41.29 -2.35
C LYS A 283 7.31 40.45 -1.08
N GLY A 284 8.55 40.32 -0.61
CA GLY A 284 8.81 39.72 0.71
C GLY A 284 10.28 39.44 0.97
N LYS A 285 10.81 40.09 2.00
CA LYS A 285 12.17 40.06 2.54
C LYS A 285 12.69 38.63 2.83
N GLY A 286 14.02 38.48 2.80
CA GLY A 286 14.74 37.48 3.61
C GLY A 286 15.51 36.42 2.83
N ALA A 287 16.84 36.60 2.73
CA ALA A 287 17.77 35.48 2.55
C ALA A 287 17.77 34.61 3.83
N PRO A 288 18.15 33.32 3.75
CA PRO A 288 19.57 33.04 3.95
C PRO A 288 20.16 31.97 3.01
N ASN A 289 21.35 32.30 2.52
CA ASN A 289 22.53 31.47 2.28
C ASN A 289 22.33 29.94 2.12
N LYS A 290 22.48 29.42 0.89
CA LYS A 290 22.78 28.00 0.66
C LYS A 290 23.88 27.88 -0.39
N GLY A 291 25.02 27.35 0.05
CA GLY A 291 26.30 27.32 -0.67
C GLY A 291 26.21 26.72 -2.07
N GLY A 292 26.91 27.35 -3.00
CA GLY A 292 27.00 26.93 -4.39
C GLY A 292 27.56 25.51 -4.52
N SER A 293 26.82 24.65 -5.22
CA SER A 293 27.27 23.32 -5.60
C SER A 293 28.56 23.41 -6.41
N ARG A 294 29.62 22.75 -5.92
CA ARG A 294 30.94 22.73 -6.55
C ARG A 294 30.84 22.11 -7.96
N PRO A 295 31.32 22.78 -9.02
CA PRO A 295 31.33 22.22 -10.37
C PRO A 295 32.11 20.89 -10.42
N GLY A 296 31.62 19.97 -11.27
CA GLY A 296 32.20 18.65 -11.48
C GLY A 296 33.68 18.68 -11.89
N LYS A 297 34.37 17.55 -11.70
CA LYS A 297 35.83 17.41 -11.87
C LYS A 297 36.32 17.81 -13.27
N SER A 298 35.53 17.55 -14.31
CA SER A 298 35.83 17.93 -15.70
C SER A 298 35.82 19.44 -15.92
N THR A 299 34.88 20.15 -15.31
CA THR A 299 34.79 21.62 -15.38
C THR A 299 35.95 22.29 -14.67
N ARG A 300 36.43 21.70 -13.56
CA ARG A 300 37.63 22.17 -12.84
C ARG A 300 38.93 21.99 -13.61
N GLN A 301 39.07 20.89 -14.36
CA GLN A 301 40.27 20.67 -15.18
C GLN A 301 40.34 21.65 -16.36
N LYS A 302 39.20 21.98 -16.99
CA LYS A 302 39.16 22.96 -18.08
C LYS A 302 39.54 24.38 -17.63
N ALA A 303 39.20 24.76 -16.40
CA ALA A 303 39.56 26.08 -15.86
C ALA A 303 41.06 26.22 -15.53
N ARG A 304 41.77 25.12 -15.23
CA ARG A 304 43.21 25.15 -14.94
C ARG A 304 44.09 25.35 -16.18
N GLY A 305 43.55 25.12 -17.38
CA GLY A 305 44.26 25.37 -18.65
C GLY A 305 44.09 26.79 -19.21
N LYS A 306 43.39 27.67 -18.49
CA LYS A 306 43.30 29.11 -18.79
C LYS A 306 44.03 29.89 -17.69
N LYS A 307 45.35 29.82 -17.70
CA LYS A 307 46.27 30.83 -17.19
C LYS A 307 47.49 30.80 -18.08
#